data_AF-A0A8T1YRK6-F1
#
_entry.id   AF-A0A8T1YRK6-F1
#
_cell.length_a   1.000
_cell.length_b   1.000
_cell.length_c   1.000
_cell.angle_alpha   90.00
_cell.angle_beta   90.00
_cell.angle_gamma   90.00
#
_symmetry.space_group_name_H-M   'P 1'
#
loop_
_entity.id
_entity.type
_entity.pdbx_description
1 polymer ?
#
loop_
_entity_poly.entity_id
_entity_poly.type
_entity_poly.pdbx_seq_one_letter_code
_entity_poly.pdbx_strand_id
1 'polypeptide(L)'
;MGMGTCIAQHVLTAADDSNPFWRILEKAVKDARDKTSKPEIFPTSTDARYFWKAGEPAFGFSPLSNTPKGGLVWNEKGRSSSPGTPVTDDHTPTSQNFMEADENISYWVPLLTGLSKLTSDSRSAIRKSPLEVLFNILNDHGHLVWGENDMLSKDEQSSSPSTFSPRPNEASWDAETSAMAAQSLVDLFVSFFTVIRSQLSSVVSLLDGLIRSPAQGPTVAGVGALLRLADKLGGSFSEDEWKEIFFAVKEAASLTLSSFMKILRTVDDIPDEETLSDQDFSNEDDVDEDSLQIVSYVVSRTKSHITVQLQVVQVVTDLCRIHQQSLLASHVTVILDILSSVSSHAHQLNSDLILQKKLRRACSILELSEPPMLHFENDTHQNYLDVLQDLLTYNPGVSLELNIESELITVCVKILKVYLKCTLFQGGAELEETRQPKNWILPMGTASKEEAAARSPLVVTVLKTLRGLKRDSFKRYAPNFFPLLVELVRSEHSSAQVPQVLSIVFLTCMGPMMGE
;
A
#
# COMPACT_ATOMS: atom_id res chain seq x y z
N MET A 1 -49.99 3.01 -41.28
CA MET A 1 -49.97 1.72 -40.53
C MET A 1 -48.62 1.04 -40.74
N GLY A 2 -47.61 1.44 -39.97
CA GLY A 2 -46.38 0.65 -39.85
C GLY A 2 -46.66 -0.42 -38.80
N MET A 3 -47.18 -1.56 -39.23
CA MET A 3 -47.30 -2.72 -38.34
C MET A 3 -45.88 -3.16 -37.99
N GLY A 4 -45.59 -3.13 -36.69
CA GLY A 4 -44.39 -3.70 -36.12
C GLY A 4 -44.20 -5.11 -36.64
N THR A 5 -43.02 -5.35 -37.21
CA THR A 5 -42.52 -6.69 -37.51
C THR A 5 -42.48 -7.47 -36.22
N CYS A 6 -43.51 -8.30 -36.05
CA CYS A 6 -43.58 -9.38 -35.09
C CYS A 6 -42.26 -10.16 -35.14
N ILE A 7 -41.74 -10.40 -33.94
CA ILE A 7 -40.57 -11.21 -33.61
C ILE A 7 -40.45 -12.38 -34.58
N ALA A 8 -39.29 -12.48 -35.25
CA ALA A 8 -38.96 -13.54 -36.17
C ALA A 8 -39.33 -14.90 -35.57
N GLN A 9 -40.24 -15.61 -36.26
CA GLN A 9 -40.62 -16.99 -36.00
C GLN A 9 -39.36 -17.79 -35.65
N HIS A 10 -39.29 -18.31 -34.41
CA HIS A 10 -38.30 -19.32 -34.07
C HIS A 10 -38.53 -20.50 -35.01
N VAL A 11 -37.63 -20.69 -35.98
CA VAL A 11 -37.64 -21.86 -36.85
C VAL A 11 -37.29 -23.06 -35.98
N LEU A 12 -38.31 -23.82 -35.59
CA LEU A 12 -38.13 -25.03 -34.80
C LEU A 12 -37.70 -26.16 -35.75
N THR A 13 -36.61 -26.83 -35.41
CA THR A 13 -36.22 -28.06 -36.12
C THR A 13 -37.28 -29.12 -35.87
N ALA A 14 -37.86 -29.69 -36.94
CA ALA A 14 -38.86 -30.75 -36.81
C ALA A 14 -38.24 -31.98 -36.13
N ALA A 15 -38.93 -32.47 -35.09
CA ALA A 15 -38.56 -33.62 -34.28
C ALA A 15 -39.46 -34.82 -34.61
N ASP A 16 -39.73 -35.01 -35.90
CA ASP A 16 -40.52 -36.10 -36.44
C ASP A 16 -39.82 -36.72 -37.65
N ASP A 17 -40.48 -37.72 -38.24
CA ASP A 17 -40.02 -38.50 -39.38
C ASP A 17 -39.83 -37.69 -40.68
N SER A 18 -40.31 -36.45 -40.74
CA SER A 18 -40.04 -35.55 -41.88
C SER A 18 -38.59 -35.07 -41.89
N ASN A 19 -37.89 -35.15 -40.75
CA ASN A 19 -36.49 -34.75 -40.62
C ASN A 19 -35.55 -35.97 -40.63
N PRO A 20 -34.75 -36.18 -41.69
CA PRO A 20 -33.84 -37.33 -41.76
C PRO A 20 -32.78 -37.33 -40.66
N PHE A 21 -32.40 -36.16 -40.12
CA PHE A 21 -31.42 -36.06 -39.04
C PHE A 21 -32.02 -36.40 -37.68
N TRP A 22 -33.31 -36.12 -37.46
CA TRP A 22 -34.02 -36.58 -36.26
C TRP A 22 -34.05 -38.10 -36.21
N ARG A 23 -34.30 -38.78 -37.34
CA ARG A 23 -34.25 -40.24 -37.43
C ARG A 23 -32.88 -40.82 -37.06
N ILE A 24 -31.80 -40.18 -37.52
CA ILE A 24 -30.43 -40.62 -37.21
C ILE A 24 -30.16 -40.46 -35.71
N LEU A 25 -30.53 -39.31 -35.13
CA LEU A 25 -30.37 -39.05 -33.70
C LEU A 25 -31.19 -40.03 -32.85
N GLU A 26 -32.47 -40.21 -33.17
CA GLU A 26 -33.36 -41.10 -32.44
C GLU A 26 -32.88 -42.56 -32.52
N LYS A 27 -32.39 -42.99 -33.68
CA LYS A 27 -31.79 -44.31 -33.85
C LYS A 27 -30.52 -44.46 -33.00
N ALA A 28 -29.62 -43.48 -33.01
CA ALA A 28 -28.41 -43.50 -32.18
C ALA A 28 -28.71 -43.58 -30.68
N VAL A 29 -29.73 -42.85 -30.21
CA VAL A 29 -30.19 -42.89 -28.82
C VAL A 29 -30.78 -44.26 -28.47
N LYS A 30 -31.58 -44.85 -29.37
CA LYS A 30 -32.13 -46.21 -29.22
C LYS A 30 -31.03 -47.28 -29.19
N ASP A 31 -30.03 -47.17 -30.06
CA ASP A 31 -28.87 -48.08 -30.12
C ASP A 31 -28.04 -48.00 -28.83
N ALA A 32 -27.97 -46.82 -28.20
CA ALA A 32 -27.37 -46.61 -26.88
C ALA A 32 -28.24 -47.12 -25.70
N ARG A 33 -29.38 -47.76 -25.98
CA ARG A 33 -30.40 -48.23 -25.01
C ARG A 33 -31.04 -47.13 -24.16
N ASP A 34 -31.06 -45.89 -24.64
CA ASP A 34 -31.69 -44.76 -23.97
C ASP A 34 -32.98 -44.31 -24.71
N LYS A 35 -33.74 -43.37 -24.13
CA LYS A 35 -35.00 -42.86 -24.68
C LYS A 35 -34.96 -41.35 -24.87
N THR A 36 -35.47 -40.89 -26.00
CA THR A 36 -35.68 -39.46 -26.24
C THR A 36 -36.84 -38.95 -25.37
N SER A 37 -36.65 -37.78 -24.73
CA SER A 37 -37.72 -37.05 -24.03
C SER A 37 -38.48 -36.15 -25.00
N LYS A 38 -39.59 -35.55 -24.55
CA LYS A 38 -40.31 -34.53 -25.33
C LYS A 38 -39.32 -33.39 -25.69
N PRO A 39 -39.20 -33.00 -26.97
CA PRO A 39 -38.32 -31.91 -27.37
C PRO A 39 -38.71 -30.61 -26.66
N GLU A 40 -37.74 -29.96 -26.03
CA GLU A 40 -37.90 -28.64 -25.41
C GLU A 40 -37.05 -27.60 -26.15
N ILE A 41 -37.50 -26.34 -26.16
CA ILE A 41 -36.73 -25.24 -26.74
C ILE A 41 -35.57 -24.95 -25.79
N PHE A 42 -34.34 -25.17 -26.26
CA PHE A 42 -33.12 -24.85 -25.52
C PHE A 42 -32.63 -23.44 -25.91
N PRO A 43 -32.82 -22.41 -25.06
CA PRO A 43 -32.56 -21.02 -25.44
C PRO A 43 -31.10 -20.74 -25.75
N THR A 44 -30.19 -21.51 -25.16
CA THR A 44 -28.73 -21.42 -25.29
C THR A 44 -28.18 -22.04 -26.59
N SER A 45 -29.00 -22.71 -27.40
CA SER A 45 -28.65 -23.07 -28.79
C SER A 45 -28.91 -21.87 -29.72
N THR A 46 -28.37 -20.71 -29.36
CA THR A 46 -28.60 -19.45 -30.06
C THR A 46 -27.92 -19.39 -31.42
N ASP A 47 -26.89 -20.20 -31.64
CA ASP A 47 -25.97 -20.08 -32.77
C ASP A 47 -26.58 -20.60 -34.08
N ALA A 48 -27.46 -21.60 -34.01
CA ALA A 48 -28.21 -22.12 -35.16
C ALA A 48 -29.04 -21.03 -35.87
N ARG A 49 -29.45 -19.99 -35.13
CA ARG A 49 -30.21 -18.86 -35.68
C ARG A 49 -29.40 -18.03 -36.68
N TYR A 50 -28.08 -17.92 -36.49
CA TYR A 50 -27.22 -17.21 -37.42
C TYR A 50 -27.06 -17.97 -38.75
N PHE A 51 -26.97 -19.30 -38.69
CA PHE A 51 -26.92 -20.15 -39.88
C PHE A 51 -28.23 -20.09 -40.68
N TRP A 52 -29.39 -20.16 -40.02
CA TRP A 52 -30.68 -19.98 -40.71
C TRP A 52 -30.83 -18.59 -41.32
N LYS A 53 -30.33 -17.55 -40.63
CA LYS A 53 -30.31 -16.18 -41.16
C LYS A 53 -29.42 -16.05 -42.39
N ALA A 54 -28.37 -16.87 -42.49
CA ALA A 54 -27.50 -16.97 -43.65
C ALA A 54 -28.05 -17.89 -44.76
N GLY A 55 -29.22 -18.52 -44.57
CA GLY A 55 -29.79 -19.49 -45.51
C GLY A 55 -29.15 -20.87 -45.45
N GLU A 56 -28.28 -21.11 -44.47
CA GLU A 56 -27.56 -22.37 -44.29
C GLU A 56 -28.39 -23.35 -43.43
N PRO A 57 -28.47 -24.63 -43.83
CA PRO A 57 -29.19 -25.63 -43.06
C PRO A 57 -28.42 -25.96 -41.77
N ALA A 58 -28.97 -25.55 -40.62
CA ALA A 58 -28.50 -25.94 -39.29
C ALA A 58 -29.57 -26.73 -38.54
N PHE A 59 -29.15 -27.72 -37.75
CA PHE A 59 -30.05 -28.52 -36.91
C PHE A 59 -29.69 -28.33 -35.45
N GLY A 60 -30.66 -27.91 -34.63
CA GLY A 60 -30.45 -27.65 -33.21
C GLY A 60 -30.96 -28.81 -32.35
N PHE A 61 -30.16 -29.88 -32.21
CA PHE A 61 -30.47 -30.96 -31.27
C PHE A 61 -29.49 -30.93 -30.10
N SER A 62 -30.00 -30.99 -28.87
CA SER A 62 -29.18 -31.16 -27.66
C SER A 62 -29.37 -32.58 -27.12
N PRO A 63 -28.30 -33.33 -26.81
CA PRO A 63 -28.40 -34.66 -26.21
C PRO A 63 -28.68 -34.64 -24.70
N LEU A 64 -28.93 -33.46 -24.11
CA LEU A 64 -29.19 -33.30 -22.68
C LEU A 64 -30.68 -33.53 -22.37
N SER A 65 -30.97 -34.56 -21.59
CA SER A 65 -32.32 -34.83 -21.04
C SER A 65 -32.46 -34.22 -19.63
N ASN A 66 -33.66 -33.75 -19.27
CA ASN A 66 -34.02 -33.27 -17.93
C ASN A 66 -33.08 -32.21 -17.32
N THR A 67 -32.56 -31.26 -18.11
CA THR A 67 -31.92 -30.08 -17.52
C THR A 67 -32.95 -29.34 -16.66
N PRO A 68 -32.67 -29.06 -15.37
CA PRO A 68 -33.55 -28.23 -14.56
C PRO A 68 -33.75 -26.92 -15.31
N LYS A 69 -35.01 -26.47 -15.44
CA LYS A 69 -35.28 -25.11 -15.92
C LYS A 69 -34.66 -24.15 -14.92
N GLY A 70 -33.38 -23.82 -15.12
CA GLY A 70 -32.60 -22.88 -14.33
C GLY A 70 -33.30 -21.55 -14.43
N GLY A 71 -34.08 -21.26 -13.39
CA GLY A 71 -35.00 -20.15 -13.35
C GLY A 71 -34.24 -18.83 -13.27
N LEU A 72 -34.28 -18.08 -14.37
CA LEU A 72 -34.58 -16.67 -14.24
C LEU A 72 -36.07 -16.60 -13.87
N VAL A 73 -36.36 -16.38 -12.59
CA VAL A 73 -37.72 -16.10 -12.12
C VAL A 73 -38.12 -14.74 -12.66
N TRP A 74 -38.84 -14.73 -13.77
CA TRP A 74 -39.56 -13.56 -14.25
C TRP A 74 -40.73 -13.31 -13.32
N ASN A 75 -40.74 -12.16 -12.65
CA ASN A 75 -41.83 -11.76 -11.78
C ASN A 75 -42.99 -11.23 -12.65
N GLU A 76 -43.83 -12.13 -13.18
CA GLU A 76 -45.12 -11.77 -13.78
C GLU A 76 -46.10 -11.34 -12.67
N LYS A 77 -45.87 -10.17 -12.05
CA LYS A 77 -46.87 -9.52 -11.20
C LYS A 77 -47.06 -8.08 -11.64
N GLY A 78 -47.70 -7.95 -12.78
CA GLY A 78 -48.08 -6.66 -13.36
C GLY A 78 -49.10 -6.76 -14.47
N ARG A 79 -49.98 -7.77 -14.48
CA ARG A 79 -51.16 -7.76 -15.36
C ARG A 79 -52.32 -8.47 -14.66
N SER A 80 -53.03 -7.73 -13.81
CA SER A 80 -54.40 -8.08 -13.46
C SER A 80 -55.27 -7.96 -14.71
N SER A 81 -55.96 -9.04 -15.03
CA SER A 81 -56.96 -9.14 -16.08
C SER A 81 -58.29 -8.56 -15.61
N SER A 82 -58.95 -7.77 -16.47
CA SER A 82 -60.41 -7.79 -16.68
C SER A 82 -60.80 -6.91 -17.88
N PRO A 83 -61.96 -7.17 -18.54
CA PRO A 83 -62.07 -7.06 -20.00
C PRO A 83 -63.06 -6.00 -20.53
N GLY A 84 -62.72 -5.44 -21.70
CA GLY A 84 -63.63 -5.13 -22.83
C GLY A 84 -64.35 -3.76 -22.86
N THR A 85 -64.00 -2.87 -23.80
CA THR A 85 -64.76 -2.48 -25.02
C THR A 85 -64.08 -1.29 -25.74
N PRO A 86 -64.33 -1.05 -27.06
CA PRO A 86 -63.41 -0.29 -27.93
C PRO A 86 -63.87 1.13 -28.32
N VAL A 87 -62.91 1.86 -28.94
CA VAL A 87 -63.01 3.02 -29.85
C VAL A 87 -63.10 4.42 -29.23
N THR A 88 -62.07 5.27 -29.45
CA THR A 88 -62.07 6.42 -30.39
C THR A 88 -60.69 7.11 -30.41
N ASP A 89 -60.24 7.48 -31.61
CA ASP A 89 -59.06 8.31 -31.92
C ASP A 89 -59.03 9.64 -31.14
N ASP A 90 -57.83 10.09 -30.71
CA ASP A 90 -57.27 11.37 -31.19
C ASP A 90 -55.77 11.53 -30.81
N HIS A 91 -55.07 12.34 -31.60
CA HIS A 91 -53.63 12.52 -31.68
C HIS A 91 -52.99 13.33 -30.53
N THR A 92 -51.81 12.89 -30.04
CA THR A 92 -50.80 13.77 -29.40
C THR A 92 -49.37 13.35 -29.78
N PRO A 93 -48.43 14.31 -29.96
CA PRO A 93 -47.09 14.05 -30.47
C PRO A 93 -46.16 13.45 -29.41
N THR A 94 -45.17 12.74 -29.95
CA THR A 94 -44.22 11.82 -29.33
C THR A 94 -43.36 12.45 -28.24
N SER A 95 -43.60 12.05 -26.98
CA SER A 95 -42.60 12.05 -25.91
C SER A 95 -41.97 10.66 -25.86
N GLN A 96 -41.00 10.39 -26.72
CA GLN A 96 -40.15 9.20 -26.62
C GLN A 96 -38.70 9.66 -26.52
N ASN A 97 -38.11 9.46 -25.34
CA ASN A 97 -36.71 9.05 -25.10
C ASN A 97 -36.39 9.05 -23.58
N PHE A 98 -37.27 8.48 -22.76
CA PHE A 98 -37.02 8.34 -21.31
C PHE A 98 -37.10 6.89 -20.78
N MET A 99 -37.45 5.88 -21.60
CA MET A 99 -37.59 4.49 -21.13
C MET A 99 -36.47 3.51 -21.55
N GLU A 100 -35.59 3.83 -22.51
CA GLU A 100 -34.52 2.91 -22.94
C GLU A 100 -33.25 2.96 -22.06
N ALA A 101 -33.05 4.04 -21.29
CA ALA A 101 -31.87 4.17 -20.44
C ALA A 101 -31.91 3.24 -19.22
N ASP A 102 -33.09 3.03 -18.61
CA ASP A 102 -33.25 2.24 -17.39
C ASP A 102 -33.11 0.72 -17.62
N GLU A 103 -33.53 0.19 -18.77
CA GLU A 103 -33.38 -1.26 -19.07
C GLU A 103 -31.90 -1.65 -19.22
N ASN A 104 -31.07 -0.77 -19.79
CA ASN A 104 -29.64 -1.03 -19.98
C ASN A 104 -28.82 -1.00 -18.69
N ILE A 105 -29.28 -0.27 -17.66
CA ILE A 105 -28.56 -0.15 -16.38
C ILE A 105 -28.55 -1.48 -15.62
N SER A 106 -29.61 -2.28 -15.77
CA SER A 106 -29.77 -3.57 -15.09
C SER A 106 -28.71 -4.62 -15.47
N TYR A 107 -28.05 -4.47 -16.63
CA TYR A 107 -27.00 -5.38 -17.10
C TYR A 107 -25.61 -5.06 -16.53
N TRP A 108 -25.38 -3.84 -16.06
CA TRP A 108 -24.06 -3.44 -15.53
C TRP A 108 -23.74 -4.14 -14.22
N VAL A 109 -24.70 -4.23 -13.29
CA VAL A 109 -24.45 -4.82 -11.97
C VAL A 109 -24.02 -6.29 -12.06
N PRO A 110 -24.70 -7.18 -12.80
CA PRO A 110 -24.25 -8.56 -12.97
C PRO A 110 -22.90 -8.68 -13.70
N LEU A 111 -22.65 -7.85 -14.71
CA LEU A 111 -21.40 -7.86 -15.48
C LEU A 111 -20.20 -7.45 -14.62
N LEU A 112 -20.29 -6.31 -13.95
CA LEU A 112 -19.24 -5.79 -13.06
C LEU A 112 -19.01 -6.73 -11.87
N THR A 113 -20.07 -7.32 -11.32
CA THR A 113 -19.97 -8.34 -10.27
C THR A 113 -19.24 -9.59 -10.77
N GLY A 114 -19.54 -10.04 -12.00
CA GLY A 114 -18.88 -11.17 -12.62
C GLY A 114 -17.39 -10.94 -12.81
N LEU A 115 -17.02 -9.79 -13.37
CA LEU A 115 -15.62 -9.39 -13.57
C LEU A 115 -14.87 -9.24 -12.24
N SER A 116 -15.47 -8.58 -11.25
CA SER A 116 -14.91 -8.42 -9.90
C SER A 116 -14.64 -9.77 -9.22
N LYS A 117 -15.49 -10.78 -9.40
CA LYS A 117 -15.22 -12.11 -8.84
C LYS A 117 -14.00 -12.77 -9.47
N LEU A 118 -13.75 -12.53 -10.76
CA LEU A 118 -12.60 -13.09 -11.46
C LEU A 118 -11.27 -12.44 -11.04
N THR A 119 -11.29 -11.22 -10.48
CA THR A 119 -10.07 -10.57 -9.96
C THR A 119 -9.49 -11.29 -8.73
N SER A 120 -10.24 -12.20 -8.13
CA SER A 120 -9.80 -13.02 -6.98
C SER A 120 -9.43 -14.47 -7.37
N ASP A 121 -9.33 -14.81 -8.67
CA ASP A 121 -8.91 -16.14 -9.12
C ASP A 121 -7.46 -16.45 -8.70
N SER A 122 -7.13 -17.70 -8.42
CA SER A 122 -5.77 -18.09 -8.00
C SER A 122 -4.72 -17.91 -9.11
N ARG A 123 -5.13 -17.90 -10.38
CA ARG A 123 -4.24 -17.79 -11.55
C ARG A 123 -4.06 -16.33 -11.96
N SER A 124 -2.81 -15.85 -11.94
CA SER A 124 -2.45 -14.46 -12.28
C SER A 124 -2.99 -14.00 -13.64
N ALA A 125 -2.90 -14.86 -14.68
CA ALA A 125 -3.41 -14.54 -16.02
C ALA A 125 -4.93 -14.27 -16.06
N ILE A 126 -5.70 -14.91 -15.18
CA ILE A 126 -7.17 -14.78 -15.12
C ILE A 126 -7.59 -13.70 -14.14
N ARG A 127 -6.72 -13.24 -13.25
CA ARG A 127 -6.97 -12.02 -12.46
C ARG A 127 -6.78 -10.76 -13.29
N LYS A 128 -5.68 -10.67 -14.05
CA LYS A 128 -5.26 -9.44 -14.75
C LYS A 128 -6.22 -9.02 -15.85
N SER A 129 -6.62 -9.95 -16.73
CA SER A 129 -7.48 -9.61 -17.86
C SER A 129 -8.86 -9.08 -17.43
N PRO A 130 -9.58 -9.71 -16.49
CA PRO A 130 -10.84 -9.17 -15.95
C PRO A 130 -10.67 -7.87 -15.18
N LEU A 131 -9.55 -7.69 -14.47
CA LEU A 131 -9.24 -6.43 -13.77
C LEU A 131 -9.08 -5.28 -14.77
N GLU A 132 -8.28 -5.48 -15.82
CA GLU A 132 -8.08 -4.51 -16.89
C GLU A 132 -9.39 -4.19 -17.61
N VAL A 133 -10.15 -5.23 -18.00
CA VAL A 133 -11.46 -5.07 -18.65
C VAL A 133 -12.44 -4.33 -17.75
N LEU A 134 -12.48 -4.64 -16.44
CA LEU A 134 -13.33 -3.96 -15.47
C LEU A 134 -13.02 -2.46 -15.41
N PHE A 135 -11.74 -2.08 -15.28
CA PHE A 135 -11.35 -0.68 -15.21
C PHE A 135 -11.51 0.06 -16.54
N ASN A 136 -11.28 -0.60 -17.67
CA ASN A 136 -11.54 -0.02 -18.99
C ASN A 136 -13.04 0.27 -19.18
N ILE A 137 -13.91 -0.67 -18.79
CA ILE A 137 -15.36 -0.45 -18.80
C ILE A 137 -15.74 0.74 -17.92
N LEU A 138 -15.19 0.82 -16.71
CA LEU A 138 -15.47 1.94 -15.79
C LEU A 138 -14.91 3.26 -16.31
N ASN A 139 -13.79 3.28 -17.03
CA ASN A 139 -13.27 4.49 -17.66
C ASN A 139 -14.16 4.95 -18.82
N ASP A 140 -14.58 4.04 -19.70
CA ASP A 140 -15.36 4.37 -20.89
C ASP A 140 -16.82 4.73 -20.54
N HIS A 141 -17.40 4.02 -19.56
CA HIS A 141 -18.82 4.09 -19.24
C HIS A 141 -19.12 4.60 -17.82
N GLY A 142 -18.10 5.04 -17.06
CA GLY A 142 -18.27 5.50 -15.68
C GLY A 142 -19.24 6.67 -15.52
N HIS A 143 -19.36 7.53 -16.53
CA HIS A 143 -20.36 8.59 -16.55
C HIS A 143 -21.81 8.07 -16.57
N LEU A 144 -22.07 6.88 -17.10
CA LEU A 144 -23.41 6.24 -17.03
C LEU A 144 -23.66 5.62 -15.66
N VAL A 145 -22.60 5.22 -14.96
CA VAL A 145 -22.65 4.65 -13.61
C VAL A 145 -22.76 5.74 -12.55
N TRP A 146 -22.12 6.90 -12.77
CA TRP A 146 -22.01 7.98 -11.78
C TRP A 146 -22.72 9.28 -12.14
N GLY A 147 -23.03 9.53 -13.41
CA GLY A 147 -23.31 10.87 -13.93
C GLY A 147 -24.76 11.32 -13.96
N GLU A 148 -25.77 10.44 -13.92
CA GLU A 148 -27.16 10.90 -14.10
C GLU A 148 -28.21 10.24 -13.21
N ASN A 149 -27.86 9.40 -12.24
CA ASN A 149 -28.84 8.80 -11.37
C ASN A 149 -28.55 9.05 -9.88
N ASP A 150 -29.48 9.77 -9.26
CA ASP A 150 -29.82 9.85 -7.84
C ASP A 150 -30.18 8.45 -7.27
N MET A 151 -29.33 7.44 -7.51
CA MET A 151 -29.55 6.05 -7.11
C MET A 151 -28.59 5.62 -5.99
N LEU A 152 -27.56 6.42 -5.70
CA LEU A 152 -26.74 6.26 -4.49
C LEU A 152 -27.25 7.08 -3.30
N SER A 153 -28.18 8.01 -3.50
CA SER A 153 -28.73 8.90 -2.46
C SER A 153 -29.96 8.33 -1.73
N LYS A 154 -30.54 7.21 -2.21
CA LYS A 154 -31.84 6.69 -1.72
C LYS A 154 -31.79 5.36 -0.99
N ASP A 155 -30.63 4.77 -0.80
CA ASP A 155 -30.48 3.50 -0.06
C ASP A 155 -29.60 3.68 1.18
N GLU A 156 -29.92 4.66 2.04
CA GLU A 156 -29.35 4.73 3.39
C GLU A 156 -29.94 3.66 4.34
N GLN A 157 -30.89 2.82 3.90
CA GLN A 157 -31.59 1.86 4.77
C GLN A 157 -31.89 0.51 4.11
N SER A 158 -30.98 -0.05 3.33
CA SER A 158 -30.88 -1.51 3.22
C SER A 158 -29.50 -1.92 2.70
N SER A 159 -28.83 -2.80 3.42
CA SER A 159 -27.43 -3.21 3.20
C SER A 159 -26.39 -2.09 3.28
N SER A 160 -25.96 -1.80 4.51
CA SER A 160 -24.56 -1.47 4.73
C SER A 160 -23.68 -2.40 3.87
N PRO A 161 -22.65 -1.91 3.16
CA PRO A 161 -21.60 -2.78 2.67
C PRO A 161 -20.89 -3.30 3.92
N SER A 162 -21.47 -4.35 4.49
CA SER A 162 -20.93 -5.07 5.62
C SER A 162 -19.54 -5.52 5.20
N THR A 163 -18.56 -4.82 5.75
CA THR A 163 -17.30 -5.38 6.21
C THR A 163 -16.70 -6.33 5.17
N PHE A 164 -15.76 -5.82 4.37
CA PHE A 164 -14.62 -6.63 3.94
C PHE A 164 -13.98 -7.23 5.21
N SER A 165 -14.55 -8.34 5.66
CA SER A 165 -14.01 -9.20 6.69
C SER A 165 -12.93 -9.99 5.98
N PRO A 166 -11.65 -9.80 6.30
CA PRO A 166 -10.62 -10.67 5.77
C PRO A 166 -10.84 -12.05 6.40
N ARG A 167 -11.50 -12.95 5.68
CA ARG A 167 -11.47 -14.37 6.06
C ARG A 167 -10.08 -14.90 5.74
N PRO A 168 -9.48 -15.71 6.63
CA PRO A 168 -8.09 -16.13 6.55
C PRO A 168 -7.96 -17.25 5.51
N ASN A 169 -7.82 -16.87 4.23
CA ASN A 169 -7.18 -17.62 3.14
C ASN A 169 -7.36 -16.88 1.80
N GLU A 170 -7.23 -15.55 1.79
CA GLU A 170 -7.12 -14.82 0.53
C GLU A 170 -5.74 -15.09 -0.06
N ALA A 171 -5.73 -15.65 -1.28
CA ALA A 171 -4.56 -15.64 -2.13
C ALA A 171 -4.16 -14.17 -2.33
N SER A 172 -3.22 -13.69 -1.51
CA SER A 172 -2.72 -12.32 -1.54
C SER A 172 -2.35 -12.00 -2.98
N TRP A 173 -2.91 -10.92 -3.53
CA TRP A 173 -2.56 -10.48 -4.87
C TRP A 173 -1.04 -10.41 -5.02
N ASP A 174 -0.55 -10.88 -6.17
CA ASP A 174 0.87 -10.72 -6.48
C ASP A 174 1.22 -9.22 -6.63
N ALA A 175 2.51 -8.91 -6.58
CA ALA A 175 3.00 -7.54 -6.65
C ALA A 175 2.48 -6.79 -7.90
N GLU A 176 2.40 -7.49 -9.02
CA GLU A 176 2.00 -6.92 -10.31
C GLU A 176 0.49 -6.66 -10.38
N THR A 177 -0.33 -7.59 -9.89
CA THR A 177 -1.79 -7.44 -9.80
C THR A 177 -2.15 -6.31 -8.85
N SER A 178 -1.46 -6.20 -7.70
CA SER A 178 -1.65 -5.12 -6.74
C SER A 178 -1.29 -3.76 -7.34
N ALA A 179 -0.16 -3.69 -8.08
CA ALA A 179 0.25 -2.48 -8.77
C ALA A 179 -0.75 -2.05 -9.84
N MET A 180 -1.20 -2.99 -10.68
CA MET A 180 -2.19 -2.73 -11.72
C MET A 180 -3.52 -2.25 -11.12
N ALA A 181 -4.02 -2.92 -10.08
CA ALA A 181 -5.27 -2.56 -9.42
C ALA A 181 -5.20 -1.16 -8.79
N ALA A 182 -4.11 -0.86 -8.05
CA ALA A 182 -3.94 0.42 -7.40
C ALA A 182 -3.80 1.58 -8.41
N GLN A 183 -3.07 1.35 -9.51
CA GLN A 183 -2.92 2.34 -10.57
C GLN A 183 -4.25 2.62 -11.28
N SER A 184 -4.98 1.57 -11.65
CA SER A 184 -6.28 1.72 -12.32
C SER A 184 -7.32 2.37 -11.41
N LEU A 185 -7.32 2.07 -10.11
CA LEU A 185 -8.16 2.75 -9.13
C LEU A 185 -7.89 4.25 -9.08
N VAL A 186 -6.61 4.64 -9.01
CA VAL A 186 -6.23 6.05 -8.98
C VAL A 186 -6.53 6.74 -10.30
N ASP A 187 -6.29 6.10 -11.45
CA ASP A 187 -6.64 6.67 -12.76
C ASP A 187 -8.12 6.92 -12.93
N LEU A 188 -8.93 5.97 -12.48
CA LEU A 188 -10.37 6.09 -12.47
C LEU A 188 -10.80 7.25 -11.55
N PHE A 189 -10.23 7.33 -10.35
CA PHE A 189 -10.51 8.42 -9.42
C PHE A 189 -10.12 9.79 -9.99
N VAL A 190 -8.95 9.90 -10.63
CA VAL A 190 -8.48 11.13 -11.28
C VAL A 190 -9.39 11.53 -12.43
N SER A 191 -9.82 10.57 -13.26
CA SER A 191 -10.67 10.83 -14.43
C SER A 191 -12.05 11.36 -14.06
N PHE A 192 -12.59 10.94 -12.92
CA PHE A 192 -13.93 11.31 -12.47
C PHE A 192 -13.93 12.13 -11.18
N PHE A 193 -12.79 12.74 -10.82
CA PHE A 193 -12.58 13.40 -9.52
C PHE A 193 -13.70 14.34 -9.11
N THR A 194 -14.25 15.13 -10.03
CA THR A 194 -15.33 16.08 -9.74
C THR A 194 -16.64 15.41 -9.33
N VAL A 195 -16.90 14.18 -9.79
CA VAL A 195 -18.12 13.42 -9.52
C VAL A 195 -17.95 12.55 -8.27
N ILE A 196 -16.78 11.92 -8.11
CA ILE A 196 -16.52 10.95 -7.03
C ILE A 196 -15.60 11.50 -5.92
N ARG A 197 -15.46 12.82 -5.79
CA ARG A 197 -14.62 13.47 -4.75
C ARG A 197 -14.93 12.97 -3.34
N SER A 198 -16.20 12.74 -3.03
CA SER A 198 -16.64 12.21 -1.72
C SER A 198 -16.11 10.81 -1.40
N GLN A 199 -15.61 10.08 -2.39
CA GLN A 199 -15.01 8.75 -2.23
C GLN A 199 -13.50 8.81 -1.95
N LEU A 200 -12.90 9.99 -1.79
CA LEU A 200 -11.47 10.13 -1.47
C LEU A 200 -11.11 9.28 -0.25
N SER A 201 -11.92 9.33 0.81
CA SER A 201 -11.71 8.53 2.03
C SER A 201 -11.66 7.03 1.77
N SER A 202 -12.58 6.53 0.94
CA SER A 202 -12.62 5.13 0.52
C SER A 202 -11.35 4.75 -0.26
N VAL A 203 -10.92 5.59 -1.20
CA VAL A 203 -9.70 5.35 -2.00
C VAL A 203 -8.45 5.37 -1.11
N VAL A 204 -8.31 6.38 -0.26
CA VAL A 204 -7.18 6.52 0.67
C VAL A 204 -7.13 5.33 1.64
N SER A 205 -8.28 4.87 2.16
CA SER A 205 -8.34 3.68 3.02
C SER A 205 -7.92 2.40 2.30
N LEU A 206 -8.25 2.24 1.02
CA LEU A 206 -7.80 1.09 0.22
C LEU A 206 -6.28 1.13 0.00
N LEU A 207 -5.73 2.31 -0.29
CA LEU A 207 -4.29 2.50 -0.46
C LEU A 207 -3.53 2.28 0.87
N ASP A 208 -4.05 2.77 2.00
CA ASP A 208 -3.55 2.46 3.34
C ASP A 208 -3.49 0.95 3.60
N GLY A 209 -4.54 0.22 3.23
CA GLY A 209 -4.59 -1.24 3.35
C GLY A 209 -3.47 -1.94 2.58
N LEU A 210 -3.13 -1.44 1.39
CA LEU A 210 -2.00 -1.93 0.60
C LEU A 210 -0.66 -1.60 1.26
N ILE A 211 -0.50 -0.40 1.80
CA ILE A 211 0.73 0.02 2.50
C ILE A 211 0.98 -0.84 3.73
N ARG A 212 -0.07 -1.22 4.47
CA ARG A 212 0.02 -2.10 5.65
C ARG A 212 0.34 -3.56 5.36
N SER A 213 0.33 -3.97 4.09
CA SER A 213 0.62 -5.36 3.72
C SER A 213 2.03 -5.79 4.19
N PRO A 214 2.21 -7.02 4.71
CA PRO A 214 3.53 -7.52 5.07
C PRO A 214 4.39 -7.84 3.83
N ALA A 215 3.78 -7.94 2.66
CA ALA A 215 4.47 -8.21 1.40
C ALA A 215 4.90 -6.90 0.72
N GLN A 216 6.15 -6.83 0.30
CA GLN A 216 6.74 -5.63 -0.33
C GLN A 216 5.98 -5.17 -1.58
N GLY A 217 5.46 -6.10 -2.39
CA GLY A 217 4.78 -5.79 -3.65
C GLY A 217 3.57 -4.87 -3.48
N PRO A 218 2.53 -5.29 -2.72
CA PRO A 218 1.38 -4.45 -2.39
C PRO A 218 1.77 -3.11 -1.75
N THR A 219 2.77 -3.06 -0.86
CA THR A 219 3.21 -1.81 -0.23
C THR A 219 3.75 -0.82 -1.28
N VAL A 220 4.65 -1.27 -2.17
CA VAL A 220 5.17 -0.42 -3.26
C VAL A 220 4.05 0.07 -4.18
N ALA A 221 3.08 -0.80 -4.49
CA ALA A 221 1.92 -0.44 -5.29
C ALA A 221 1.07 0.65 -4.63
N GLY A 222 0.74 0.49 -3.34
CA GLY A 222 -0.03 1.46 -2.57
C GLY A 222 0.68 2.82 -2.46
N VAL A 223 1.98 2.79 -2.17
CA VAL A 223 2.85 3.97 -2.14
C VAL A 223 2.86 4.71 -3.49
N GLY A 224 3.14 4.00 -4.58
CA GLY A 224 3.20 4.59 -5.91
C GLY A 224 1.86 5.16 -6.36
N ALA A 225 0.76 4.48 -6.04
CA ALA A 225 -0.59 4.96 -6.31
C ALA A 225 -0.92 6.23 -5.52
N LEU A 226 -0.54 6.31 -4.24
CA LEU A 226 -0.76 7.50 -3.40
C LEU A 226 0.04 8.71 -3.90
N LEU A 227 1.32 8.52 -4.26
CA LEU A 227 2.15 9.59 -4.83
C LEU A 227 1.60 10.09 -6.17
N ARG A 228 1.07 9.18 -7.00
CA ARG A 228 0.43 9.56 -8.25
C ARG A 228 -0.88 10.32 -8.03
N LEU A 229 -1.68 9.93 -7.04
CA LEU A 229 -2.87 10.66 -6.66
C LEU A 229 -2.52 12.11 -6.25
N ALA A 230 -1.49 12.26 -5.42
CA ALA A 230 -0.95 13.55 -5.00
C ALA A 230 -0.39 14.37 -6.18
N ASP A 231 0.35 13.76 -7.11
CA ASP A 231 0.86 14.44 -8.32
C ASP A 231 -0.26 14.97 -9.21
N LYS A 232 -1.30 14.16 -9.45
CA LYS A 232 -2.38 14.51 -10.40
C LYS A 232 -3.41 15.47 -9.83
N LEU A 233 -3.75 15.34 -8.55
CA LEU A 233 -4.84 16.08 -7.92
C LEU A 233 -4.39 17.00 -6.79
N GLY A 234 -3.09 17.07 -6.50
CA GLY A 234 -2.57 17.80 -5.34
C GLY A 234 -2.93 19.28 -5.27
N GLY A 235 -3.02 19.95 -6.42
CA GLY A 235 -3.48 21.34 -6.51
C GLY A 235 -5.00 21.53 -6.38
N SER A 236 -5.76 20.44 -6.48
CA SER A 236 -7.22 20.43 -6.41
C SER A 236 -7.76 20.01 -5.04
N PHE A 237 -6.92 19.38 -4.21
CA PHE A 237 -7.29 18.96 -2.87
C PHE A 237 -7.42 20.15 -1.92
N SER A 238 -8.37 20.04 -0.99
CA SER A 238 -8.48 20.96 0.14
C SER A 238 -7.44 20.62 1.20
N GLU A 239 -7.24 21.54 2.13
CA GLU A 239 -6.35 21.34 3.27
C GLU A 239 -6.81 20.14 4.14
N ASP A 240 -8.13 19.97 4.33
CA ASP A 240 -8.65 18.84 5.09
C ASP A 240 -8.42 17.50 4.39
N GLU A 241 -8.52 17.47 3.06
CA GLU A 241 -8.23 16.27 2.25
C GLU A 241 -6.74 15.91 2.28
N TRP A 242 -5.85 16.90 2.25
CA TRP A 242 -4.42 16.68 2.45
C TRP A 242 -4.12 16.12 3.85
N LYS A 243 -4.76 16.68 4.88
CA LYS A 243 -4.66 16.17 6.24
C LYS A 243 -5.14 14.73 6.35
N GLU A 244 -6.22 14.37 5.68
CA GLU A 244 -6.72 12.99 5.61
C GLU A 244 -5.67 12.03 5.02
N ILE A 245 -5.03 12.43 3.91
CA ILE A 245 -3.95 11.64 3.28
C ILE A 245 -2.78 11.44 4.25
N PHE A 246 -2.28 12.51 4.89
CA PHE A 246 -1.18 12.38 5.85
C PHE A 246 -1.57 11.53 7.06
N PHE A 247 -2.82 11.63 7.53
CA PHE A 247 -3.31 10.83 8.64
C PHE A 247 -3.40 9.34 8.29
N ALA A 248 -3.83 9.00 7.07
CA ALA A 248 -3.83 7.62 6.62
C ALA A 248 -2.42 7.01 6.60
N VAL A 249 -1.42 7.75 6.11
CA VAL A 249 -0.02 7.30 6.14
C VAL A 249 0.50 7.15 7.58
N LYS A 250 0.11 8.05 8.49
CA LYS A 250 0.44 7.94 9.92
C LYS A 250 -0.16 6.69 10.56
N GLU A 251 -1.41 6.38 10.28
CA GLU A 251 -2.07 5.17 10.79
C GLU A 251 -1.41 3.91 10.22
N ALA A 252 -1.08 3.89 8.93
CA ALA A 252 -0.31 2.80 8.31
C ALA A 252 1.01 2.55 9.07
N ALA A 253 1.77 3.62 9.34
CA ALA A 253 3.04 3.56 10.05
C ALA A 253 2.88 3.00 11.46
N SER A 254 1.87 3.48 12.18
CA SER A 254 1.60 3.14 13.59
C SER A 254 1.11 1.70 13.74
N LEU A 255 0.23 1.24 12.86
CA LEU A 255 -0.31 -0.12 12.88
C LEU A 255 0.73 -1.17 12.47
N THR A 256 1.57 -0.87 11.47
CA THR A 256 2.67 -1.76 11.07
C THR A 256 3.72 -1.87 12.18
N LEU A 257 4.06 -0.76 12.84
CA LEU A 257 4.90 -0.73 14.04
C LEU A 257 4.31 -1.57 15.18
N SER A 258 3.06 -1.32 15.57
CA SER A 258 2.40 -2.06 16.65
C SER A 258 2.34 -3.56 16.37
N SER A 259 2.06 -3.93 15.11
CA SER A 259 2.01 -5.33 14.69
C SER A 259 3.38 -5.99 14.77
N PHE A 260 4.46 -5.28 14.41
CA PHE A 260 5.82 -5.78 14.54
C PHE A 260 6.27 -5.95 16.00
N MET A 261 5.94 -4.99 16.87
CA MET A 261 6.27 -5.10 18.30
C MET A 261 5.64 -6.32 18.98
N LYS A 262 4.44 -6.75 18.53
CA LYS A 262 3.83 -8.00 19.00
C LYS A 262 4.63 -9.24 18.61
N ILE A 263 5.33 -9.19 17.46
CA ILE A 263 6.18 -10.28 16.97
C ILE A 263 7.50 -10.31 17.72
N LEU A 264 8.10 -9.15 18.04
CA LEU A 264 9.32 -9.11 18.85
C LEU A 264 9.13 -9.73 20.24
N ARG A 265 7.95 -9.57 20.86
CA ARG A 265 7.64 -10.18 22.15
C ARG A 265 7.76 -11.70 22.18
N THR A 266 7.65 -12.38 21.03
CA THR A 266 7.83 -13.85 20.99
C THR A 266 9.29 -14.26 21.12
N VAL A 267 10.24 -13.33 20.91
CA VAL A 267 11.69 -13.55 21.09
C VAL A 267 12.13 -13.23 22.52
N ASP A 268 11.40 -12.37 23.22
CA ASP A 268 11.65 -12.05 24.63
C ASP A 268 11.47 -13.28 25.54
N ASP A 269 10.61 -14.23 25.13
CA ASP A 269 10.37 -15.47 25.87
C ASP A 269 11.55 -16.49 25.76
N ILE A 270 12.52 -16.25 24.88
CA ILE A 270 13.70 -17.11 24.70
C ILE A 270 14.76 -16.70 25.74
N PRO A 271 15.22 -17.62 26.62
CA PRO A 271 16.13 -17.30 27.73
C PRO A 271 17.46 -16.71 27.27
N ASP A 272 17.93 -15.68 27.99
CA ASP A 272 19.15 -14.94 27.65
C ASP A 272 20.46 -15.68 28.02
N GLU A 273 20.38 -16.70 28.89
CA GLU A 273 21.54 -17.34 29.54
C GLU A 273 22.52 -18.03 28.57
N GLU A 274 22.07 -18.43 27.37
CA GLU A 274 22.95 -19.02 26.35
C GLU A 274 23.65 -18.00 25.43
N THR A 275 23.38 -16.69 25.58
CA THR A 275 23.71 -15.67 24.55
C THR A 275 24.72 -14.61 24.99
N LEU A 276 25.15 -14.62 26.26
CA LEU A 276 26.03 -13.59 26.84
C LEU A 276 27.50 -14.00 26.97
N SER A 277 27.84 -15.26 26.67
CA SER A 277 29.23 -15.70 26.61
C SER A 277 29.87 -15.21 25.31
N ASP A 278 30.70 -14.17 25.37
CA ASP A 278 31.58 -13.77 24.26
C ASP A 278 32.72 -14.81 24.03
N GLN A 279 32.76 -15.89 24.82
CA GLN A 279 33.63 -17.06 24.68
C GLN A 279 32.82 -18.29 24.32
N ASP A 280 32.71 -18.57 23.02
CA ASP A 280 32.53 -19.87 22.37
C ASP A 280 31.54 -19.78 21.21
N PHE A 281 32.08 -19.38 20.05
CA PHE A 281 31.52 -19.73 18.73
C PHE A 281 31.70 -21.23 18.41
N SER A 282 31.87 -22.11 19.41
CA SER A 282 32.30 -23.51 19.22
C SER A 282 31.30 -24.57 19.64
N ASN A 283 30.19 -24.21 20.31
CA ASN A 283 29.16 -25.18 20.67
C ASN A 283 27.92 -24.96 19.79
N GLU A 284 28.02 -25.33 18.52
CA GLU A 284 26.91 -25.33 17.55
C GLU A 284 25.87 -26.43 17.88
N ASP A 285 26.23 -27.40 18.73
CA ASP A 285 25.45 -28.64 18.95
C ASP A 285 24.33 -28.53 20.04
N ASP A 286 24.22 -27.42 20.77
CA ASP A 286 23.26 -27.27 21.90
C ASP A 286 22.11 -26.26 21.65
N VAL A 287 21.95 -25.72 20.43
CA VAL A 287 20.89 -24.73 20.13
C VAL A 287 19.57 -25.43 19.83
N ASP A 288 18.53 -25.11 20.59
CA ASP A 288 17.16 -25.59 20.36
C ASP A 288 16.64 -25.18 18.95
N GLU A 289 16.32 -26.17 18.11
CA GLU A 289 15.85 -25.99 16.73
C GLU A 289 14.55 -25.16 16.67
N ASP A 290 13.65 -25.34 17.64
CA ASP A 290 12.40 -24.59 17.72
C ASP A 290 12.67 -23.10 17.99
N SER A 291 13.61 -22.79 18.90
CA SER A 291 14.08 -21.44 19.16
C SER A 291 14.74 -20.81 17.92
N LEU A 292 15.54 -21.58 17.17
CA LEU A 292 16.18 -21.12 15.94
C LEU A 292 15.16 -20.78 14.84
N GLN A 293 14.10 -21.59 14.71
CA GLN A 293 13.02 -21.35 13.77
C GLN A 293 12.21 -20.08 14.12
N ILE A 294 11.96 -19.83 15.41
CA ILE A 294 11.30 -18.59 15.88
C ILE A 294 12.16 -17.37 15.53
N VAL A 295 13.47 -17.41 15.82
CA VAL A 295 14.37 -16.29 15.53
C VAL A 295 14.52 -16.08 14.02
N SER A 296 14.58 -17.14 13.21
CA SER A 296 14.58 -17.08 11.74
C SER A 296 13.34 -16.35 11.19
N TYR A 297 12.16 -16.70 11.71
CA TYR A 297 10.93 -16.01 11.38
C TYR A 297 11.01 -14.51 11.74
N VAL A 298 11.57 -14.18 12.90
CA VAL A 298 11.76 -12.78 13.32
C VAL A 298 12.77 -12.04 12.47
N VAL A 299 13.86 -12.67 12.02
CA VAL A 299 14.82 -12.09 11.06
C VAL A 299 14.09 -11.70 9.77
N SER A 300 13.33 -12.62 9.20
CA SER A 300 12.54 -12.37 7.98
C SER A 300 11.53 -11.24 8.18
N ARG A 301 10.82 -11.26 9.33
CA ARG A 301 9.84 -10.23 9.64
C ARG A 301 10.46 -8.85 9.89
N THR A 302 11.64 -8.81 10.50
CA THR A 302 12.39 -7.56 10.74
C THR A 302 12.81 -6.91 9.44
N LYS A 303 13.28 -7.69 8.45
CA LYS A 303 13.60 -7.18 7.11
C LYS A 303 12.37 -6.60 6.41
N SER A 304 11.26 -7.34 6.42
CA SER A 304 9.97 -6.87 5.88
C SER A 304 9.52 -5.58 6.58
N HIS A 305 9.59 -5.52 7.92
CA HIS A 305 9.22 -4.34 8.70
C HIS A 305 10.07 -3.11 8.35
N ILE A 306 11.40 -3.26 8.32
CA ILE A 306 12.33 -2.18 7.92
C ILE A 306 11.97 -1.65 6.53
N THR A 307 11.67 -2.55 5.59
CA THR A 307 11.34 -2.18 4.21
C THR A 307 10.07 -1.34 4.16
N VAL A 308 9.01 -1.77 4.86
CA VAL A 308 7.73 -1.03 4.92
C VAL A 308 7.91 0.34 5.58
N GLN A 309 8.63 0.43 6.69
CA GLN A 309 8.86 1.69 7.39
C GLN A 309 9.69 2.68 6.56
N LEU A 310 10.72 2.21 5.84
CA LEU A 310 11.47 3.05 4.90
C LEU A 310 10.59 3.56 3.75
N GLN A 311 9.68 2.73 3.25
CA GLN A 311 8.72 3.14 2.21
C GLN A 311 7.73 4.19 2.73
N VAL A 312 7.25 4.04 3.96
CA VAL A 312 6.42 5.06 4.63
C VAL A 312 7.17 6.39 4.73
N VAL A 313 8.43 6.38 5.20
CA VAL A 313 9.25 7.60 5.30
C VAL A 313 9.48 8.24 3.93
N GLN A 314 9.73 7.44 2.90
CA GLN A 314 9.87 7.92 1.53
C GLN A 314 8.58 8.60 1.04
N VAL A 315 7.42 7.97 1.23
CA VAL A 315 6.11 8.52 0.85
C VAL A 315 5.87 9.87 1.51
N VAL A 316 6.06 9.94 2.83
CA VAL A 316 5.83 11.19 3.58
C VAL A 316 6.74 12.30 3.08
N THR A 317 8.02 11.98 2.84
CA THR A 317 9.00 12.93 2.32
C THR A 317 8.63 13.43 0.92
N ASP A 318 8.18 12.53 0.04
CA ASP A 318 7.79 12.90 -1.33
C ASP A 318 6.45 13.65 -1.38
N LEU A 319 5.47 13.28 -0.57
CA LEU A 319 4.22 14.04 -0.41
C LEU A 319 4.49 15.46 0.10
N CYS A 320 5.43 15.61 1.05
CA CYS A 320 5.89 16.90 1.54
C CYS A 320 6.50 17.76 0.43
N ARG A 321 7.27 17.15 -0.49
CA ARG A 321 7.85 17.85 -1.64
C ARG A 321 6.81 18.22 -2.70
N ILE A 322 5.84 17.35 -2.97
CA ILE A 322 4.73 17.62 -3.90
C ILE A 322 3.87 18.79 -3.42
N HIS A 323 3.56 18.82 -2.13
CA HIS A 323 2.70 19.85 -1.52
C HIS A 323 3.47 21.01 -0.86
N GLN A 324 4.75 21.17 -1.18
CA GLN A 324 5.70 21.98 -0.41
C GLN A 324 5.26 23.43 -0.16
N GLN A 325 4.61 24.09 -1.11
CA GLN A 325 4.28 25.52 -1.02
C GLN A 325 3.01 25.82 -0.21
N SER A 326 2.21 24.80 0.10
CA SER A 326 0.89 24.95 0.74
C SER A 326 0.79 24.21 2.08
N LEU A 327 1.90 23.72 2.62
CA LEU A 327 1.91 23.00 3.89
C LEU A 327 1.45 23.91 5.03
N LEU A 328 0.41 23.51 5.74
CA LEU A 328 -0.05 24.13 6.98
C LEU A 328 0.64 23.54 8.21
N ALA A 329 0.61 24.26 9.33
CA ALA A 329 1.13 23.78 10.62
C ALA A 329 0.48 22.44 11.06
N SER A 330 -0.80 22.24 10.75
CA SER A 330 -1.51 20.97 10.98
C SER A 330 -0.90 19.82 10.17
N HIS A 331 -0.52 20.05 8.92
CA HIS A 331 0.10 19.04 8.05
C HIS A 331 1.51 18.72 8.53
N VAL A 332 2.30 19.75 8.78
CA VAL A 332 3.68 19.61 9.26
C VAL A 332 3.72 18.87 10.60
N THR A 333 2.80 19.13 11.53
CA THR A 333 2.75 18.40 12.80
C THR A 333 2.56 16.90 12.59
N VAL A 334 1.70 16.48 11.66
CA VAL A 334 1.48 15.06 11.35
C VAL A 334 2.73 14.46 10.69
N ILE A 335 3.34 15.16 9.74
CA ILE A 335 4.57 14.73 9.05
C ILE A 335 5.71 14.49 10.04
N LEU A 336 5.97 15.46 10.92
CA LEU A 336 7.06 15.37 11.91
C LEU A 336 6.81 14.28 12.95
N ASP A 337 5.55 14.07 13.35
CA ASP A 337 5.18 12.97 14.24
C ASP A 337 5.47 11.60 13.60
N ILE A 338 5.16 11.42 12.31
CA ILE A 338 5.51 10.18 11.59
C ILE A 338 7.03 10.01 11.58
N LEU A 339 7.77 11.00 11.08
CA LEU A 339 9.23 10.90 10.92
C LEU A 339 9.93 10.68 12.27
N SER A 340 9.55 11.43 13.30
CA SER A 340 10.12 11.29 14.64
C SER A 340 9.79 9.94 15.29
N SER A 341 8.57 9.43 15.10
CA SER A 341 8.15 8.11 15.58
C SER A 341 8.95 6.99 14.92
N VAL A 342 9.06 7.02 13.59
CA VAL A 342 9.81 5.99 12.82
C VAL A 342 11.31 6.06 13.12
N SER A 343 11.91 7.25 13.18
CA SER A 343 13.33 7.40 13.57
C SER A 343 13.59 6.95 15.00
N SER A 344 12.68 7.23 15.94
CA SER A 344 12.80 6.78 17.32
C SER A 344 12.71 5.26 17.43
N HIS A 345 11.80 4.63 16.68
CA HIS A 345 11.71 3.17 16.58
C HIS A 345 12.99 2.57 15.98
N ALA A 346 13.51 3.15 14.89
CA ALA A 346 14.74 2.69 14.27
C ALA A 346 15.93 2.73 15.25
N HIS A 347 16.02 3.81 16.04
CA HIS A 347 17.03 3.93 17.10
C HIS A 347 16.85 2.90 18.21
N GLN A 348 15.61 2.68 18.68
CA GLN A 348 15.31 1.69 19.73
C GLN A 348 15.68 0.28 19.27
N LEU A 349 15.26 -0.09 18.06
CA LEU A 349 15.55 -1.37 17.45
C LEU A 349 17.06 -1.59 17.33
N ASN A 350 17.81 -0.57 16.88
CA ASN A 350 19.26 -0.65 16.74
C ASN A 350 20.04 -0.51 18.07
N SER A 351 19.40 -0.06 19.16
CA SER A 351 20.03 0.07 20.48
C SER A 351 19.82 -1.15 21.37
N ASP A 352 18.93 -2.06 20.99
CA ASP A 352 18.68 -3.31 21.71
C ASP A 352 19.80 -4.32 21.44
N LEU A 353 20.80 -4.32 22.32
CA LEU A 353 21.97 -5.20 22.22
C LEU A 353 21.60 -6.68 22.36
N ILE A 354 20.56 -7.01 23.13
CA ILE A 354 20.13 -8.40 23.36
C ILE A 354 19.50 -8.93 22.07
N LEU A 355 18.56 -8.18 21.51
CA LEU A 355 17.93 -8.53 20.24
C LEU A 355 18.96 -8.64 19.12
N GLN A 356 19.91 -7.70 19.02
CA GLN A 356 20.97 -7.77 18.01
C GLN A 356 21.84 -9.01 18.14
N LYS A 357 22.26 -9.38 19.37
CA LYS A 357 23.03 -10.60 19.60
C LYS A 357 22.23 -11.86 19.19
N LYS A 358 20.95 -11.94 19.57
CA LYS A 358 20.05 -13.05 19.18
C LYS A 358 19.89 -13.17 17.67
N LEU A 359 19.61 -12.06 16.98
CA LEU A 359 19.45 -12.03 15.52
C LEU A 359 20.76 -12.37 14.80
N ARG A 360 21.90 -11.83 15.24
CA ARG A 360 23.22 -12.12 14.63
C ARG A 360 23.60 -13.58 14.79
N ARG A 361 23.39 -14.17 15.97
CA ARG A 361 23.65 -15.61 16.20
C ARG A 361 22.83 -16.48 15.25
N ALA A 362 21.52 -16.24 15.15
CA ALA A 362 20.66 -17.00 14.25
C ALA A 362 21.04 -16.80 12.77
N CYS A 363 21.41 -15.58 12.36
CA CYS A 363 21.88 -15.32 11.00
C CYS A 363 23.17 -16.10 10.69
N SER A 364 24.09 -16.19 11.66
CA SER A 364 25.34 -16.92 11.50
C SER A 364 25.13 -18.42 11.40
N ILE A 365 24.23 -19.01 12.20
CA ILE A 365 23.94 -20.46 12.20
C ILE A 365 23.18 -20.86 10.94
N LEU A 366 22.20 -20.06 10.51
CA LEU A 366 21.33 -20.37 9.38
C LEU A 366 21.82 -19.81 8.03
N GLU A 367 23.01 -19.21 7.99
CA GLU A 367 23.56 -18.51 6.81
C GLU A 367 22.60 -17.47 6.19
N LEU A 368 21.79 -16.80 7.03
CA LEU A 368 20.87 -15.75 6.60
C LEU A 368 21.57 -14.39 6.59
N SER A 369 21.15 -13.49 5.70
CA SER A 369 21.61 -12.10 5.78
C SER A 369 21.08 -11.40 7.04
N GLU A 370 21.89 -10.55 7.66
CA GLU A 370 21.43 -9.75 8.80
C GLU A 370 20.38 -8.70 8.36
N PRO A 371 19.38 -8.38 9.20
CA PRO A 371 18.50 -7.25 8.94
C PRO A 371 19.29 -5.93 8.93
N PRO A 372 19.04 -5.01 7.96
CA PRO A 372 19.83 -3.78 7.81
C PRO A 372 19.40 -2.69 8.81
N MET A 373 19.53 -2.96 10.11
CA MET A 373 19.05 -2.08 11.19
C MET A 373 19.79 -0.75 11.25
N LEU A 374 21.12 -0.75 11.03
CA LEU A 374 21.92 0.47 11.00
C LEU A 374 21.56 1.37 9.82
N HIS A 375 21.33 0.78 8.64
CA HIS A 375 20.85 1.49 7.46
C HIS A 375 19.48 2.09 7.73
N PHE A 376 18.56 1.33 8.33
CA PHE A 376 17.24 1.82 8.72
C PHE A 376 17.32 3.05 9.64
N GLU A 377 18.16 3.00 10.68
CA GLU A 377 18.36 4.14 11.57
C GLU A 377 18.95 5.35 10.82
N ASN A 378 19.97 5.15 10.00
CA ASN A 378 20.64 6.25 9.29
C ASN A 378 19.72 6.93 8.27
N ASP A 379 19.02 6.14 7.46
CA ASP A 379 18.15 6.66 6.39
C ASP A 379 16.93 7.40 6.95
N THR A 380 16.33 6.89 8.03
CA THR A 380 15.19 7.56 8.67
C THR A 380 15.62 8.91 9.27
N HIS A 381 16.76 8.98 9.95
CA HIS A 381 17.30 10.24 10.46
C HIS A 381 17.73 11.20 9.34
N GLN A 382 18.29 10.70 8.24
CA GLN A 382 18.66 11.52 7.08
C GLN A 382 17.42 12.16 6.45
N ASN A 383 16.39 11.38 6.14
CA ASN A 383 15.12 11.91 5.61
C ASN A 383 14.49 12.89 6.60
N TYR A 384 14.58 12.62 7.90
CA TYR A 384 14.05 13.52 8.90
C TYR A 384 14.76 14.88 8.90
N LEU A 385 16.10 14.88 8.83
CA LEU A 385 16.88 16.12 8.68
C LEU A 385 16.54 16.86 7.39
N ASP A 386 16.42 16.14 6.27
CA ASP A 386 16.14 16.74 4.97
C ASP A 386 14.78 17.47 4.98
N VAL A 387 13.74 16.85 5.54
CA VAL A 387 12.42 17.49 5.68
C VAL A 387 12.48 18.72 6.58
N LEU A 388 13.18 18.65 7.72
CA LEU A 388 13.34 19.81 8.62
C LEU A 388 14.07 20.97 7.93
N GLN A 389 15.10 20.67 7.13
CA GLN A 389 15.84 21.68 6.35
C GLN A 389 14.99 22.27 5.22
N ASP A 390 14.23 21.43 4.51
CA ASP A 390 13.32 21.86 3.46
C ASP A 390 12.24 22.78 4.05
N LEU A 391 11.66 22.44 5.20
CA LEU A 391 10.67 23.29 5.87
C LEU A 391 11.23 24.67 6.23
N LEU A 392 12.46 24.74 6.76
CA LEU A 392 13.12 26.01 7.08
C LEU A 392 13.41 26.86 5.83
N THR A 393 13.64 26.21 4.69
CA THR A 393 14.00 26.87 3.43
C THR A 393 12.76 27.38 2.69
N TYR A 394 11.73 26.55 2.58
CA TYR A 394 10.58 26.82 1.72
C TYR A 394 9.34 27.31 2.48
N ASN A 395 9.23 27.03 3.79
CA ASN A 395 8.06 27.37 4.61
C ASN A 395 8.47 28.13 5.90
N PRO A 396 8.98 29.37 5.79
CA PRO A 396 9.49 30.11 6.95
C PRO A 396 8.39 30.48 7.96
N GLY A 397 7.14 30.69 7.52
CA GLY A 397 6.01 31.01 8.39
C GLY A 397 5.67 29.86 9.35
N VAL A 398 5.40 28.68 8.79
CA VAL A 398 5.11 27.47 9.57
C VAL A 398 6.31 27.04 10.40
N SER A 399 7.53 27.26 9.89
CA SER A 399 8.75 26.95 10.62
C SER A 399 8.90 27.75 11.90
N LEU A 400 8.51 29.03 11.88
CA LEU A 400 8.52 29.88 13.06
C LEU A 400 7.42 29.50 14.05
N GLU A 401 6.22 29.18 13.56
CA GLU A 401 5.08 28.75 14.38
C GLU A 401 5.40 27.49 15.18
N LEU A 402 5.98 26.47 14.53
CA LEU A 402 6.27 25.17 15.13
C LEU A 402 7.67 25.08 15.77
N ASN A 403 8.46 26.16 15.75
CA ASN A 403 9.85 26.17 16.22
C ASN A 403 10.73 25.07 15.60
N ILE A 404 10.61 24.85 14.29
CA ILE A 404 11.32 23.79 13.54
C ILE A 404 12.83 23.86 13.71
N GLU A 405 13.40 25.07 13.86
CA GLU A 405 14.83 25.25 14.13
C GLU A 405 15.26 24.55 15.44
N SER A 406 14.46 24.61 16.50
CA SER A 406 14.77 23.94 17.78
C SER A 406 14.72 22.42 17.64
N GLU A 407 13.77 21.91 16.86
CA GLU A 407 13.64 20.49 16.57
C GLU A 407 14.83 19.97 15.74
N LEU A 408 15.22 20.71 14.70
CA LEU A 408 16.41 20.40 13.89
C LEU A 408 17.67 20.28 14.75
N ILE A 409 17.89 21.21 15.67
CA ILE A 409 19.03 21.14 16.60
C ILE A 409 18.94 19.93 17.51
N THR A 410 17.74 19.60 18.00
CA THR A 410 17.51 18.43 18.86
C THR A 410 17.88 17.14 18.15
N VAL A 411 17.46 16.98 16.89
CA VAL A 411 17.79 15.81 16.05
C VAL A 411 19.30 15.77 15.75
N CYS A 412 19.91 16.91 15.39
CA CYS A 412 21.35 17.00 15.18
C CYS A 412 22.15 16.56 16.41
N VAL A 413 21.77 17.03 17.60
CA VAL A 413 22.40 16.66 18.88
C VAL A 413 22.25 15.16 19.15
N LYS A 414 21.07 14.57 18.89
CA LYS A 414 20.84 13.12 19.04
C LYS A 414 21.79 12.32 18.14
N ILE A 415 21.89 12.66 16.86
CA ILE A 415 22.75 11.99 15.89
C ILE A 415 24.23 12.08 16.31
N LEU A 416 24.70 13.27 16.74
CA LEU A 416 26.08 13.43 17.20
C LEU A 416 26.37 12.58 18.44
N LYS A 417 25.44 12.51 19.41
CA LYS A 417 25.59 11.64 20.58
C LYS A 417 25.67 10.16 20.20
N VAL A 418 24.84 9.72 19.26
CA VAL A 418 24.82 8.34 18.76
C VAL A 418 26.14 8.00 18.06
N TYR A 419 26.66 8.89 17.21
CA TYR A 419 27.97 8.68 16.58
C TYR A 419 29.12 8.66 17.60
N LEU A 420 29.11 9.57 18.57
CA LEU A 420 30.15 9.61 19.60
C LEU A 420 30.19 8.33 20.43
N LYS A 421 29.04 7.70 20.71
CA LYS A 421 28.99 6.38 21.36
C LYS A 421 29.72 5.29 20.57
N CYS A 422 29.78 5.36 19.23
CA CYS A 422 30.57 4.43 18.43
C CYS A 422 32.07 4.66 18.58
N THR A 423 32.47 5.93 18.63
CA THR A 423 33.88 6.34 18.64
C THR A 423 34.51 6.26 20.03
N LEU A 424 33.70 6.35 21.08
CA LEU A 424 34.12 6.20 22.46
C LEU A 424 34.14 4.70 22.79
N PHE A 425 35.30 4.22 23.21
CA PHE A 425 35.53 2.81 23.52
C PHE A 425 34.48 2.25 24.51
N GLN A 426 33.67 1.30 24.04
CA GLN A 426 32.72 0.53 24.84
C GLN A 426 33.41 -0.74 25.37
N GLY A 427 34.48 -0.57 26.15
CA GLY A 427 35.04 -1.69 26.92
C GLY A 427 34.35 -1.79 28.26
N GLY A 428 33.35 -2.67 28.36
CA GLY A 428 32.73 -3.10 29.61
C GLY A 428 31.89 -2.02 30.32
N ALA A 429 30.61 -2.31 30.47
CA ALA A 429 29.87 -1.78 31.61
C ALA A 429 30.62 -2.16 32.91
N GLU A 430 30.52 -1.29 33.92
CA GLU A 430 31.25 -1.32 35.21
C GLU A 430 32.66 -0.69 35.19
N LEU A 431 32.69 0.64 35.33
CA LEU A 431 33.61 1.35 36.20
C LEU A 431 33.13 2.81 36.30
N GLU A 432 32.03 3.01 37.03
CA GLU A 432 31.87 4.29 37.72
C GLU A 432 32.92 4.37 38.84
N GLU A 433 33.42 5.59 39.04
CA GLU A 433 34.33 5.99 40.13
C GLU A 433 35.79 5.52 40.06
N THR A 434 36.52 5.95 39.03
CA THR A 434 37.86 6.52 39.25
C THR A 434 38.26 7.39 38.06
N ARG A 435 38.16 8.71 38.25
CA ARG A 435 38.75 9.70 37.35
C ARG A 435 40.28 9.55 37.36
N GLN A 436 40.81 8.74 36.45
CA GLN A 436 42.18 8.89 35.97
C GLN A 436 42.16 9.25 34.48
N PRO A 437 42.93 10.26 34.04
CA PRO A 437 43.04 10.58 32.63
C PRO A 437 43.87 9.48 31.95
N LYS A 438 43.21 8.50 31.34
CA LYS A 438 43.88 7.53 30.47
C LYS A 438 44.29 8.25 29.18
N ASN A 439 45.52 8.72 29.12
CA ASN A 439 46.17 9.32 27.93
C ASN A 439 46.46 8.29 26.81
N TRP A 440 45.74 7.18 26.75
CA TRP A 440 45.95 6.12 25.78
C TRP A 440 44.73 6.08 24.87
N ILE A 441 44.87 6.64 23.67
CA ILE A 441 43.89 6.45 22.60
C ILE A 441 44.10 5.02 22.10
N LEU A 442 43.33 4.08 22.63
CA LEU A 442 43.28 2.72 22.11
C LEU A 442 42.52 2.77 20.76
N PRO A 443 43.05 2.15 19.69
CA PRO A 443 42.39 2.17 18.39
C PRO A 443 41.00 1.50 18.45
N MET A 444 40.04 2.05 17.72
CA MET A 444 38.67 1.49 17.65
C MET A 444 38.67 0.02 17.22
N GLY A 445 37.78 -0.78 17.80
CA GLY A 445 37.52 -2.16 17.37
C GLY A 445 36.93 -2.20 15.95
N THR A 446 37.09 -3.32 15.23
CA THR A 446 36.66 -3.46 13.83
C THR A 446 35.16 -3.19 13.63
N ALA A 447 34.31 -3.73 14.50
CA ALA A 447 32.86 -3.50 14.45
C ALA A 447 32.49 -2.02 14.68
N SER A 448 33.12 -1.37 15.66
CA SER A 448 32.94 0.06 15.94
C SER A 448 33.44 0.94 14.78
N LYS A 449 34.53 0.54 14.11
CA LYS A 449 35.02 1.21 12.89
C LYS A 449 34.03 1.14 11.75
N GLU A 450 33.42 -0.01 11.53
CA GLU A 450 32.41 -0.22 10.48
C GLU A 450 31.14 0.59 10.76
N GLU A 451 30.64 0.54 12.00
CA GLU A 451 29.47 1.32 12.42
C GLU A 451 29.72 2.83 12.29
N ALA A 452 30.88 3.31 12.76
CA ALA A 452 31.28 4.71 12.61
C ALA A 452 31.45 5.10 11.12
N ALA A 453 31.93 4.19 10.26
CA ALA A 453 32.02 4.45 8.82
C ALA A 453 30.62 4.63 8.21
N ALA A 454 29.69 3.72 8.53
CA ALA A 454 28.31 3.79 8.04
C ALA A 454 27.54 5.03 8.53
N ARG A 455 27.82 5.52 9.76
CA ARG A 455 27.21 6.73 10.32
C ARG A 455 27.88 8.05 9.86
N SER A 456 29.07 7.98 9.28
CA SER A 456 29.83 9.18 8.90
C SER A 456 29.09 10.12 7.92
N PRO A 457 28.37 9.63 6.88
CA PRO A 457 27.61 10.51 5.98
C PRO A 457 26.57 11.36 6.72
N LEU A 458 25.83 10.75 7.64
CA LEU A 458 24.79 11.43 8.43
C LEU A 458 25.40 12.52 9.33
N VAL A 459 26.54 12.24 9.97
CA VAL A 459 27.27 13.24 10.77
C VAL A 459 27.77 14.38 9.91
N VAL A 460 28.28 14.08 8.71
CA VAL A 460 28.68 15.11 7.75
C VAL A 460 27.50 16.00 7.37
N THR A 461 26.31 15.43 7.14
CA THR A 461 25.07 16.21 6.93
C THR A 461 24.82 17.11 8.13
N VAL A 462 24.82 16.59 9.36
CA VAL A 462 24.62 17.38 10.59
C VAL A 462 25.61 18.53 10.70
N LEU A 463 26.91 18.30 10.46
CA LEU A 463 27.91 19.36 10.54
C LEU A 463 27.68 20.45 9.47
N LYS A 464 27.25 20.06 8.26
CA LYS A 464 26.84 21.02 7.22
C LYS A 464 25.59 21.80 7.62
N THR A 465 24.62 21.16 8.27
CA THR A 465 23.43 21.81 8.83
C THR A 465 23.81 22.88 9.84
N LEU A 466 24.65 22.53 10.81
CA LEU A 466 25.11 23.45 11.86
C LEU A 466 25.89 24.61 11.27
N ARG A 467 26.68 24.36 10.21
CA ARG A 467 27.37 25.42 9.45
C ARG A 467 26.41 26.40 8.78
N GLY A 468 25.27 25.91 8.29
CA GLY A 468 24.27 26.71 7.58
C GLY A 468 23.44 27.63 8.48
N LEU A 469 23.55 27.51 9.80
CA LEU A 469 22.79 28.33 10.74
C LEU A 469 23.21 29.80 10.68
N LYS A 470 22.23 30.70 10.84
CA LYS A 470 22.48 32.13 11.05
C LYS A 470 23.29 32.34 12.34
N ARG A 471 24.11 33.39 12.39
CA ARG A 471 25.00 33.70 13.53
C ARG A 471 24.25 33.73 14.88
N ASP A 472 23.09 34.39 14.93
CA ASP A 472 22.31 34.50 16.16
C ASP A 472 21.73 33.15 16.62
N SER A 473 21.21 32.36 15.67
CA SER A 473 20.74 30.99 15.91
C SER A 473 21.87 30.09 16.39
N PHE A 474 23.04 30.15 15.73
CA PHE A 474 24.21 29.38 16.14
C PHE A 474 24.62 29.73 17.58
N LYS A 475 24.69 31.02 17.92
CA LYS A 475 25.00 31.47 19.29
C LYS A 475 23.97 30.99 20.32
N ARG A 476 22.67 31.05 19.97
CA ARG A 476 21.57 30.60 20.82
C ARG A 476 21.66 29.13 21.16
N TYR A 477 22.00 28.28 20.18
CA TYR A 477 22.02 26.83 20.35
C TYR A 477 23.40 26.23 20.61
N ALA A 478 24.48 27.01 20.50
CA ALA A 478 25.84 26.57 20.74
C ALA A 478 26.03 25.78 22.05
N PRO A 479 25.43 26.16 23.20
CA PRO A 479 25.56 25.37 24.43
C PRO A 479 25.13 23.90 24.30
N ASN A 480 24.21 23.60 23.37
CA ASN A 480 23.64 22.26 23.22
C ASN A 480 24.54 21.31 22.43
N PHE A 481 25.32 21.82 21.48
CA PHE A 481 26.13 21.00 20.57
C PHE A 481 27.64 21.27 20.64
N PHE A 482 28.08 22.42 21.15
CA PHE A 482 29.51 22.77 21.22
C PHE A 482 30.34 21.75 22.01
N PRO A 483 29.90 21.24 23.19
CA PRO A 483 30.64 20.18 23.87
C PRO A 483 30.82 18.92 23.01
N LEU A 484 29.80 18.58 22.19
CA LEU A 484 29.86 17.43 21.29
C LEU A 484 30.84 17.66 20.13
N LEU A 485 30.93 18.90 19.61
CA LEU A 485 31.93 19.24 18.59
C LEU A 485 33.36 19.11 19.14
N VAL A 486 33.58 19.47 20.41
CA VAL A 486 34.87 19.29 21.07
C VAL A 486 35.20 17.81 21.25
N GLU A 487 34.24 16.99 21.68
CA GLU A 487 34.43 15.54 21.77
C GLU A 487 34.71 14.92 20.40
N LEU A 488 34.05 15.37 19.33
CA LEU A 488 34.34 14.91 17.96
C LEU A 488 35.81 15.15 17.59
N VAL A 489 36.41 16.29 17.95
CA VAL A 489 37.84 16.55 17.70
C VAL A 489 38.74 15.54 18.40
N ARG A 490 38.31 14.99 19.53
CA ARG A 490 39.08 14.03 20.34
C ARG A 490 38.88 12.57 19.92
N SER A 491 37.85 12.29 19.12
CA SER A 491 37.48 10.96 18.66
C SER A 491 38.34 10.46 17.49
N GLU A 492 38.53 9.13 17.40
CA GLU A 492 38.99 8.49 16.16
C GLU A 492 37.82 8.43 15.17
N HIS A 493 38.07 8.72 13.89
CA HIS A 493 37.06 8.68 12.84
C HIS A 493 37.42 7.67 11.75
N SER A 494 36.45 6.88 11.31
CA SER A 494 36.64 5.97 10.16
C SER A 494 36.68 6.70 8.83
N SER A 495 36.08 7.90 8.73
CA SER A 495 36.03 8.72 7.52
C SER A 495 36.78 10.04 7.70
N ALA A 496 37.62 10.40 6.73
CA ALA A 496 38.31 11.69 6.71
C ALA A 496 37.38 12.90 6.51
N GLN A 497 36.14 12.68 6.05
CA GLN A 497 35.21 13.79 5.80
C GLN A 497 34.71 14.45 7.09
N VAL A 498 34.51 13.67 8.16
CA VAL A 498 34.04 14.19 9.46
C VAL A 498 34.99 15.26 10.01
N PRO A 499 36.30 15.02 10.20
CA PRO A 499 37.22 16.03 10.70
C PRO A 499 37.43 17.19 9.72
N GLN A 500 37.35 16.96 8.39
CA GLN A 500 37.44 18.02 7.39
C GLN A 500 36.28 19.01 7.51
N VAL A 501 35.04 18.52 7.55
CA VAL A 501 33.85 19.37 7.67
C VAL A 501 33.79 20.03 9.05
N LEU A 502 34.19 19.32 10.09
CA LEU A 502 34.29 19.86 11.45
C LEU A 502 35.25 21.05 11.52
N SER A 503 36.43 20.95 10.90
CA SER A 503 37.39 22.05 10.80
C SER A 503 36.78 23.29 10.11
N ILE A 504 36.03 23.07 9.02
CA ILE A 504 35.31 24.14 8.32
C ILE A 504 34.27 24.81 9.24
N VAL A 505 33.52 24.03 10.04
CA VAL A 505 32.55 24.58 11.00
C VAL A 505 33.25 25.48 12.02
N PHE A 506 34.37 25.04 12.62
CA PHE A 506 35.15 25.87 13.56
C PHE A 506 35.65 27.17 12.91
N LEU A 507 36.21 27.09 11.71
CA LEU A 507 36.74 28.25 11.00
C LEU A 507 35.65 29.26 10.61
N THR A 508 34.51 28.78 10.11
CA THR A 508 33.48 29.64 9.53
C THR A 508 32.47 30.16 10.56
N CYS A 509 32.10 29.36 11.54
CA CYS A 509 31.09 29.73 12.53
C CYS A 509 31.70 30.30 13.80
N MET A 510 32.79 29.71 14.32
CA MET A 510 33.35 30.08 15.63
C MET A 510 34.51 31.06 15.56
N GLY A 511 35.36 30.98 14.53
CA GLY A 511 36.45 31.93 14.31
C GLY A 511 36.00 33.40 14.37
N PRO A 512 34.95 33.79 13.63
CA PRO A 512 34.40 35.15 13.68
C PRO A 512 33.76 35.54 15.01
N MET A 513 33.40 34.59 15.88
CA MET A 513 32.79 34.85 17.20
C MET A 513 33.83 35.04 18.31
N MET A 514 35.07 34.59 18.10
CA MET A 514 36.17 34.73 19.05
C MET A 514 37.07 35.95 18.77
N GLY A 515 36.93 36.58 17.60
CA GLY A 515 37.69 37.77 17.19
C GLY A 515 37.02 39.10 17.55
N GLU A 516 35.85 39.06 18.18
CA GLU A 516 35.13 40.16 18.83
C GLU A 516 35.23 39.98 20.35
#